data_AF-A0A212R3G9-F1
#
_entry.id   AF-A0A212R3G9-F1
#
_cell.length_a   1.000
_cell.length_b   1.000
_cell.length_c   1.000
_cell.angle_alpha   90.00
_cell.angle_beta   90.00
_cell.angle_gamma   90.00
#
_symmetry.space_group_name_H-M   'P 1'
#
loop_
_entity.id
_entity.type
_entity.pdbx_description
1 polymer ?
#
loop_
_entity_poly.entity_id
_entity_poly.type
_entity_poly.pdbx_seq_one_letter_code
_entity_poly.pdbx_strand_id
1 'polypeptide(L)'
;MKNLKSRNRPTAEEALRAVSQHAPSLPPVQVDAADRPTTLNLRVRTSTLRALEAEARRRGLTMKQLVAQGLQGLGVAVAAADLEDRTPRRRFD
;
A
#
# COMPACT_ATOMS: atom_id res chain seq x y z
N MET A 1 20.65 2.02 37.97
CA MET A 1 20.39 1.62 36.56
C MET A 1 20.28 0.11 36.54
N LYS A 2 19.11 -0.46 36.19
CA LYS A 2 18.90 -1.91 36.25
C LYS A 2 19.59 -2.58 35.05
N ASN A 3 20.62 -3.37 35.32
CA ASN A 3 21.33 -4.17 34.32
C ASN A 3 20.37 -5.18 33.67
N LEU A 4 19.94 -4.90 32.44
CA LEU A 4 19.23 -5.88 31.63
C LEU A 4 20.25 -6.95 31.20
N LYS A 5 20.23 -8.12 31.85
CA LYS A 5 21.06 -9.27 31.44
C LYS A 5 20.77 -9.58 29.97
N SER A 6 21.81 -9.71 29.14
CA SER A 6 21.63 -10.22 27.78
C SER A 6 21.00 -11.61 27.88
N ARG A 7 19.83 -11.78 27.27
CA ARG A 7 19.25 -13.13 27.14
C ARG A 7 20.17 -13.91 26.19
N ASN A 8 20.66 -15.07 26.63
CA ASN A 8 21.38 -15.97 25.76
C ASN A 8 20.53 -16.23 24.52
N ARG A 9 21.10 -15.96 23.35
CA ARG A 9 20.46 -16.32 22.08
C ARG A 9 20.35 -17.85 22.06
N PRO A 10 19.15 -18.42 21.86
CA PRO A 10 19.01 -19.86 21.78
C PRO A 10 19.89 -20.40 20.65
N THR A 11 20.46 -21.56 20.89
CA THR A 11 21.18 -22.32 19.87
C THR A 11 20.21 -22.71 18.74
N ALA A 12 20.76 -23.05 17.57
CA ALA A 12 19.93 -23.45 16.43
C ALA A 12 19.02 -24.64 16.75
N GLU A 13 19.51 -25.58 17.57
CA GLU A 13 18.76 -26.77 17.98
C GLU A 13 17.63 -26.44 18.97
N GLU A 14 17.88 -25.55 19.94
CA GLU A 14 16.85 -25.05 20.87
C GLU A 14 15.77 -24.26 20.14
N ALA A 15 16.15 -23.43 19.17
CA ALA A 15 15.20 -22.71 18.33
C ALA A 15 14.34 -23.66 17.50
N LEU A 16 14.94 -24.68 16.88
CA LEU A 16 14.22 -25.67 16.08
C LEU A 16 13.26 -26.50 16.95
N ARG A 17 13.68 -26.88 18.17
CA ARG A 17 12.84 -27.61 19.13
C ARG A 17 11.67 -26.75 19.64
N ALA A 18 11.87 -25.45 19.86
CA ALA A 18 10.80 -24.54 20.23
C ALA A 18 9.77 -24.35 19.09
N VAL A 19 10.24 -24.23 17.85
CA VAL A 19 9.38 -24.12 16.65
C VAL A 19 8.62 -25.43 16.42
N SER A 20 9.23 -26.60 16.61
CA SER A 20 8.54 -27.88 16.42
C SER A 20 7.48 -28.17 17.50
N GLN A 21 7.61 -27.59 18.69
CA GLN A 21 6.60 -27.65 19.75
C GLN A 21 5.44 -26.67 19.53
N HIS A 22 5.65 -25.61 18.74
CA HIS A 22 4.58 -24.71 18.32
C HIS A 22 3.90 -25.25 17.07
N ALA A 23 2.88 -26.09 17.32
CA ALA A 23 1.80 -26.51 16.45
C ALA A 23 1.91 -26.10 14.96
N PRO A 24 2.20 -27.03 14.04
CA PRO A 24 2.09 -26.81 12.59
C PRO A 24 0.64 -26.55 12.11
N SER A 25 -0.34 -26.62 13.01
CA SER A 25 -1.77 -26.40 12.74
C SER A 25 -2.24 -24.97 12.99
N LEU A 26 -1.40 -24.08 13.52
CA LEU A 26 -1.76 -22.68 13.62
C LEU A 26 -1.79 -22.09 12.21
N PRO A 27 -2.92 -21.51 11.76
CA PRO A 27 -2.95 -20.83 10.48
C PRO A 27 -1.89 -19.71 10.49
N PRO A 28 -1.26 -19.42 9.33
CA PRO A 28 -0.28 -18.34 9.25
C PRO A 28 -0.88 -17.07 9.86
N VAL A 29 -0.11 -16.42 10.73
CA VAL A 29 -0.50 -15.16 11.37
C VAL A 29 -0.98 -14.21 10.27
N GLN A 30 -2.28 -13.93 10.27
CA GLN A 30 -2.87 -12.89 9.45
C GLN A 30 -2.48 -11.57 10.10
N VAL A 31 -1.39 -10.97 9.62
CA VAL A 31 -1.06 -9.61 9.99
C VAL A 31 -2.00 -8.74 9.19
N ASP A 32 -2.91 -8.01 9.86
CA ASP A 32 -3.69 -6.97 9.21
C ASP A 32 -2.71 -5.96 8.62
N ALA A 33 -2.52 -6.03 7.30
CA ALA A 33 -1.69 -5.10 6.60
C ALA A 33 -2.39 -3.75 6.66
N ALA A 34 -1.84 -2.82 7.44
CA ALA A 34 -2.35 -1.46 7.52
C ALA A 34 -2.47 -0.89 6.10
N ASP A 35 -3.61 -0.28 5.80
CA ASP A 35 -3.83 0.42 4.54
C ASP A 35 -2.83 1.57 4.42
N ARG A 36 -1.89 1.43 3.48
CA ARG A 36 -0.77 2.34 3.29
C ARG A 36 -0.69 2.73 1.83
N PRO A 37 -0.37 4.00 1.52
CA PRO A 37 -0.12 4.42 0.15
C PRO A 37 0.94 3.56 -0.52
N THR A 38 0.64 3.07 -1.72
CA THR A 38 1.54 2.28 -2.56
C THR A 38 1.43 2.71 -4.02
N THR A 39 2.41 2.33 -4.84
CA THR A 39 2.49 2.76 -6.24
C THR A 39 1.87 1.73 -7.18
N LEU A 40 0.96 2.18 -8.03
CA LEU A 40 0.48 1.42 -9.18
C LEU A 40 1.39 1.68 -10.39
N ASN A 41 2.16 0.67 -10.82
CA ASN A 41 3.03 0.77 -11.99
C ASN A 41 2.34 0.18 -13.23
N LEU A 42 2.14 1.00 -14.26
CA LEU A 42 1.50 0.59 -15.52
C LEU A 42 2.38 0.96 -16.71
N ARG A 43 2.56 0.02 -17.65
CA ARG A 43 3.17 0.28 -18.96
C ARG A 43 2.07 0.39 -20.00
N VAL A 44 1.93 1.56 -20.61
CA VAL A 44 0.95 1.84 -21.66
C VAL A 44 1.63 2.52 -22.85
N ARG A 45 0.94 2.58 -23.99
CA ARG A 45 1.41 3.33 -25.15
C ARG A 45 1.34 4.84 -24.87
N THR A 46 2.22 5.61 -25.49
CA THR A 46 2.26 7.08 -25.36
C THR A 46 0.93 7.74 -25.75
N SER A 47 0.24 7.21 -26.76
CA SER A 47 -1.08 7.70 -27.18
C SER A 47 -2.11 7.58 -26.05
N THR A 48 -2.11 6.46 -25.33
CA THR A 48 -2.98 6.22 -24.18
C THR A 48 -2.67 7.18 -23.05
N LEU A 49 -1.39 7.38 -22.70
CA LEU A 49 -1.00 8.31 -21.65
C LEU A 49 -1.46 9.75 -21.97
N ARG A 50 -1.25 10.21 -23.21
CA ARG A 50 -1.70 11.54 -23.64
C ARG A 50 -3.21 11.71 -23.58
N ALA A 51 -3.97 10.68 -23.95
CA ALA A 51 -5.42 10.70 -23.84
C ALA A 51 -5.89 10.84 -22.38
N LEU A 52 -5.25 10.10 -21.46
CA LEU A 52 -5.54 10.20 -20.03
C LEU A 52 -5.19 11.57 -19.46
N GLU A 53 -4.04 12.14 -19.81
CA GLU A 53 -3.63 13.48 -19.38
C GLU A 53 -4.60 14.57 -19.88
N ALA A 54 -5.00 14.50 -21.15
CA ALA A 54 -5.96 15.44 -21.74
C ALA A 54 -7.31 15.35 -21.04
N GLU A 55 -7.80 14.14 -20.78
CA GLU A 55 -9.08 13.93 -20.13
C GLU A 55 -9.07 14.36 -18.65
N ALA A 56 -7.99 14.07 -17.92
CA ALA A 56 -7.80 14.53 -16.55
C ALA A 56 -7.82 16.06 -16.49
N ARG A 57 -7.07 16.73 -17.38
CA ARG A 57 -7.07 18.19 -17.48
C ARG A 57 -8.46 18.75 -17.83
N ARG A 58 -9.15 18.16 -18.80
CA ARG A 58 -10.50 18.58 -19.22
C ARG A 58 -11.49 18.54 -18.06
N ARG A 59 -11.36 17.58 -17.15
CA ARG A 59 -12.21 17.43 -15.96
C ARG A 59 -11.69 18.16 -14.71
N GLY A 60 -10.52 18.80 -14.78
CA GLY A 60 -9.89 19.41 -13.61
C GLY A 60 -9.46 18.38 -12.55
N LEU A 61 -9.12 17.17 -12.96
CA LEU A 61 -8.71 16.07 -12.10
C LEU A 61 -7.21 15.78 -12.25
N THR A 62 -6.62 15.17 -11.23
CA THR A 62 -5.34 14.48 -11.39
C THR A 62 -5.51 13.16 -12.16
N MET A 63 -4.45 12.65 -12.78
CA MET A 63 -4.49 11.33 -13.43
C MET A 63 -4.88 10.22 -12.45
N LYS A 64 -4.42 10.31 -11.19
CA LYS A 64 -4.78 9.36 -10.13
C LYS A 64 -6.29 9.33 -9.93
N GLN A 65 -6.91 10.50 -9.76
CA GLN A 65 -8.37 10.61 -9.57
C GLN A 65 -9.14 10.13 -10.80
N LEU A 66 -8.69 10.46 -12.01
CA LEU A 66 -9.33 9.99 -13.23
C LEU A 66 -9.37 8.45 -13.28
N VAL A 67 -8.24 7.79 -13.01
CA VAL A 67 -8.14 6.33 -12.99
C VAL A 67 -8.96 5.75 -11.85
N ALA A 68 -8.86 6.31 -10.64
CA ALA A 68 -9.59 5.87 -9.46
C ALA A 68 -11.12 5.96 -9.66
N GLN A 69 -11.62 7.06 -10.22
CA GLN A 69 -13.04 7.21 -10.57
C GLN A 69 -13.47 6.21 -11.67
N GLY A 70 -12.61 5.97 -12.66
CA GLY A 70 -12.86 4.96 -13.69
C GLY A 70 -13.00 3.55 -13.10
N LEU A 71 -12.08 3.16 -12.21
CA LEU A 71 -12.13 1.88 -11.49
C LEU A 71 -13.39 1.77 -10.62
N GLN A 72 -13.75 2.83 -9.89
CA GLN A 72 -14.98 2.87 -9.11
C GLN A 72 -16.22 2.72 -9.98
N GLY A 73 -16.26 3.36 -11.15
CA GLY A 73 -17.35 3.20 -12.13
C GLY A 73 -17.50 1.78 -12.68
N LEU A 74 -16.43 0.97 -12.62
CA LEU A 74 -16.44 -0.45 -12.96
C LEU A 74 -16.79 -1.35 -11.75
N GLY A 75 -17.11 -0.77 -10.59
CA GLY A 75 -17.44 -1.50 -9.36
C GLY A 75 -16.22 -1.95 -8.54
N VAL A 76 -15.01 -1.49 -8.87
CA VAL A 76 -13.81 -1.77 -8.08
C VAL A 76 -13.83 -0.91 -6.83
N ALA A 77 -13.58 -1.52 -5.67
CA ALA A 77 -13.44 -0.78 -4.41
C ALA A 77 -12.20 0.12 -4.45
N VAL A 78 -12.39 1.40 -4.15
CA VAL A 78 -11.34 2.42 -4.18
C VAL A 78 -11.37 3.17 -2.85
N ALA A 79 -10.20 3.39 -2.26
CA ALA A 79 -10.08 4.17 -1.03
C ALA A 79 -10.49 5.62 -1.28
N ALA A 80 -11.25 6.22 -0.35
CA ALA A 80 -11.74 7.60 -0.49
C ALA A 80 -10.59 8.61 -0.72
N ALA A 81 -9.43 8.38 -0.08
CA ALA A 81 -8.23 9.20 -0.22
C ALA A 81 -7.67 9.26 -1.66
N ASP A 82 -8.05 8.33 -2.54
CA ASP A 82 -7.63 8.33 -3.94
C ASP A 82 -8.59 9.07 -4.88
N LEU A 83 -9.78 9.42 -4.38
CA LEU A 83 -10.76 10.25 -5.08
C LEU A 83 -10.60 11.75 -4.76
N GLU A 84 -9.98 12.06 -3.62
CA GLU A 84 -9.73 13.44 -3.17
C GLU A 84 -8.67 14.17 -4.03
N ASP A 85 -8.88 15.47 -4.23
CA ASP A 85 -7.84 16.35 -4.76
C ASP A 85 -6.93 16.78 -3.60
N ARG A 86 -5.73 16.20 -3.56
CA ARG A 86 -4.70 16.52 -2.55
C ARG A 86 -3.54 17.31 -3.16
N THR A 87 -3.74 17.90 -4.34
CA THR A 87 -2.75 18.78 -4.95
C THR A 87 -2.48 19.93 -3.99
N PRO A 88 -1.21 20.14 -3.55
CA PRO A 88 -0.91 21.24 -2.65
C PRO A 88 -1.34 22.56 -3.32
N ARG A 89 -2.24 23.31 -2.68
CA ARG A 89 -2.58 24.65 -3.13
C ARG A 89 -1.29 25.48 -3.03
N ARG A 90 -0.79 25.98 -4.17
CA ARG A 90 0.30 26.95 -4.16
C ARG A 90 -0.12 28.10 -3.24
N ARG A 91 0.65 28.33 -2.16
CA ARG A 91 0.58 29.59 -1.42
C ARG A 91 1.09 30.65 -2.39
N PHE A 92 0.18 31.45 -2.92
CA PHE A 92 0.56 32.70 -3.55
C PHE A 92 0.69 33.71 -2.41
N ASP A 93 1.94 34.01 -2.06
CA ASP A 93 2.30 35.29 -1.45
C ASP A 93 2.54 36.31 -2.58
#